data_AF-A0A353P8K7-F1
#
_entry.id   AF-A0A353P8K7-F1
#
_cell.length_a   1.000
_cell.length_b   1.000
_cell.length_c   1.000
_cell.angle_alpha   90.00
_cell.angle_beta   90.00
_cell.angle_gamma   90.00
#
_symmetry.space_group_name_H-M   'P 1'
#
loop_
_entity.id
_entity.type
_entity.pdbx_description
1 polymer ?
#
loop_
_entity_poly.entity_id
_entity_poly.type
_entity_poly.pdbx_seq_one_letter_code
_entity_poly.pdbx_strand_id
1 'polypeptide(L)'
;MTHQLYGARGNVINTFGGYHLYILFCKPYRELRFFKIGISTFVMGRMPQLLCGCPFEFDRVVYTYVGNSKEAHAAEASLHREMAKLSTCREWFCMREGNDDDSKEFNDAIFRTWGQELQEMQESMGTQPDGSGVPTKWNRISEEAIKGYMALQRPSKRRRPKHRRAA
;
A
#
# COMPACT_ATOMS: atom_id res chain seq x y z
N MET A 1 15.19 -4.93 16.27
CA MET A 1 14.50 -4.40 17.48
C MET A 1 13.05 -4.19 17.12
N THR A 2 12.14 -4.96 17.70
CA THR A 2 10.70 -4.88 17.39
C THR A 2 10.07 -3.83 18.29
N HIS A 3 9.62 -2.72 17.72
CA HIS A 3 8.80 -1.77 18.47
C HIS A 3 7.37 -2.32 18.50
N GLN A 4 6.70 -2.30 19.64
CA GLN A 4 5.27 -2.58 19.73
C GLN A 4 4.54 -1.26 19.87
N LEU A 5 3.69 -0.90 18.91
CA LEU A 5 2.77 0.22 19.05
C LEU A 5 1.45 -0.33 19.59
N TYR A 6 0.96 0.26 20.68
CA TYR A 6 -0.33 -0.10 21.25
C TYR A 6 -1.41 0.83 20.67
N GLY A 7 -2.44 0.26 20.05
CA GLY A 7 -3.63 1.02 19.65
C GLY A 7 -4.39 1.55 20.88
N ALA A 8 -5.27 2.54 20.69
CA ALA A 8 -6.04 3.17 21.77
C ALA A 8 -6.96 2.22 22.57
N ARG A 9 -7.09 0.96 22.16
CA ARG A 9 -7.83 -0.11 22.84
C ARG A 9 -6.94 -1.23 23.40
N GLY A 10 -5.62 -1.06 23.43
CA GLY A 10 -4.68 -2.08 23.91
C GLY A 10 -4.34 -3.19 22.91
N ASN A 11 -4.88 -3.14 21.68
CA ASN A 11 -4.49 -4.08 20.64
C ASN A 11 -3.05 -3.79 20.19
N VAL A 12 -2.21 -4.83 20.16
CA VAL A 12 -0.84 -4.76 19.62
C VAL A 12 -0.94 -4.49 18.12
N ILE A 13 -0.51 -3.30 17.71
CA ILE A 13 -0.20 -3.02 16.31
C ILE A 13 1.24 -3.49 16.15
N ASN A 14 1.42 -4.67 15.55
CA ASN A 14 2.74 -5.18 15.23
C ASN A 14 3.43 -4.19 14.27
N THR A 15 4.28 -3.34 14.82
CA THR A 15 5.28 -2.59 14.06
C THR A 15 6.37 -3.58 13.69
N PHE A 16 6.20 -4.20 12.52
CA PHE A 16 7.26 -4.96 11.89
C PHE A 16 8.49 -4.04 11.81
N GLY A 17 9.60 -4.44 12.44
CA GLY A 17 10.83 -3.66 12.43
C GLY A 17 11.41 -3.68 11.03
N GLY A 18 11.03 -2.72 10.19
CA GLY A 18 11.58 -2.53 8.84
C GLY A 18 10.63 -1.77 7.92
N TYR A 19 11.06 -1.60 6.68
CA TYR A 19 10.36 -0.87 5.65
C TYR A 19 9.60 -1.82 4.73
N HIS A 20 8.45 -1.35 4.28
CA HIS A 20 7.63 -2.00 3.27
C HIS A 20 7.59 -1.09 2.04
N LEU A 21 7.65 -1.68 0.86
CA LEU A 21 7.20 -1.03 -0.35
C LEU A 21 5.70 -1.33 -0.51
N TYR A 22 4.91 -0.33 -0.83
CA TYR A 22 3.50 -0.48 -1.15
C TYR A 22 3.18 0.10 -2.53
N ILE A 23 2.15 -0.48 -3.15
CA ILE A 23 1.50 0.05 -4.33
C ILE A 23 0.02 0.26 -3.96
N LEU A 24 -0.41 1.50 -4.02
CA LEU A 24 -1.79 1.91 -3.81
C LEU A 24 -2.45 2.06 -5.17
N PHE A 25 -3.51 1.28 -5.43
CA PHE A 25 -4.34 1.41 -6.62
C PHE A 25 -5.61 2.18 -6.31
N CYS A 26 -5.95 3.10 -7.20
CA CYS A 26 -7.22 3.79 -7.19
C CYS A 26 -8.26 3.03 -8.03
N LYS A 27 -9.54 3.30 -7.79
CA LYS A 27 -10.62 2.86 -8.66
C LYS A 27 -10.46 3.50 -10.05
N PRO A 28 -10.88 2.80 -11.12
CA PRO A 28 -10.83 3.36 -12.46
C PRO A 28 -11.59 4.68 -12.58
N TYR A 29 -11.03 5.62 -13.33
CA TYR A 29 -11.65 6.89 -13.67
C TYR A 29 -11.40 7.22 -15.14
N ARG A 30 -12.46 7.24 -15.96
CA ARG A 30 -12.39 7.46 -17.42
C ARG A 30 -11.39 6.51 -18.11
N GLU A 31 -11.54 5.21 -17.87
CA GLU A 31 -10.67 4.15 -18.44
C GLU A 31 -9.21 4.23 -17.98
N LEU A 32 -8.89 5.08 -17.00
CA LEU A 32 -7.56 5.19 -16.43
C LEU A 32 -7.55 4.65 -15.01
N ARG A 33 -6.53 3.89 -14.67
CA ARG A 33 -6.27 3.41 -13.31
C ARG A 33 -5.00 4.08 -12.79
N PHE A 34 -5.19 4.97 -11.83
CA PHE A 34 -4.08 5.63 -11.14
C PHE A 34 -3.54 4.74 -10.04
N PHE A 35 -2.23 4.76 -9.88
CA PHE A 35 -1.58 4.09 -8.77
C PHE A 35 -0.39 4.88 -8.25
N LYS A 36 -0.04 4.61 -7.00
CA LYS A 36 1.07 5.25 -6.30
C LYS A 36 2.00 4.18 -5.77
N ILE A 37 3.30 4.39 -5.99
CA ILE A 37 4.35 3.59 -5.37
C ILE A 37 4.91 4.40 -4.20
N GLY A 38 5.21 3.74 -3.10
CA GLY A 38 5.86 4.39 -1.97
C GLY A 38 6.39 3.40 -0.95
N ILE A 39 7.16 3.90 0.00
CA ILE A 39 7.65 3.11 1.14
C ILE A 39 7.08 3.57 2.48
N SER A 40 6.96 2.65 3.44
CA SER A 40 6.56 2.96 4.81
C SER A 40 6.99 1.88 5.81
N THR A 41 7.35 2.29 7.02
CA THR A 41 7.50 1.37 8.16
C THR A 41 6.15 0.85 8.66
N PHE A 42 5.05 1.57 8.37
CA PHE A 42 3.70 1.19 8.74
C PHE A 42 2.68 1.63 7.68
N VAL A 43 2.48 0.77 6.68
CA VAL A 43 1.62 1.02 5.50
C VAL A 43 0.20 1.46 5.92
N MET A 44 -0.43 0.76 6.87
CA MET A 44 -1.77 1.11 7.35
C MET A 44 -1.84 2.52 7.96
N GLY A 45 -0.82 2.94 8.71
CA GLY A 45 -0.76 4.29 9.28
C GLY A 45 -0.50 5.39 8.25
N ARG A 46 0.00 5.02 7.06
CA ARG A 46 0.19 5.96 5.94
C ARG A 46 -1.11 6.21 5.17
N MET A 47 -2.06 5.28 5.18
CA MET A 47 -3.32 5.39 4.43
C MET A 47 -4.13 6.67 4.70
N PRO A 48 -4.31 7.15 5.94
CA PRO A 48 -5.05 8.38 6.19
C PRO A 48 -4.42 9.59 5.50
N GLN A 49 -3.08 9.64 5.47
CA GLN A 49 -2.35 10.76 4.87
C GLN A 49 -2.46 10.75 3.35
N LEU A 50 -2.47 9.55 2.74
CA LEU A 50 -2.69 9.40 1.31
C LEU A 50 -4.12 9.79 0.91
N LEU A 51 -5.13 9.41 1.69
CA LEU A 51 -6.53 9.77 1.44
C LEU A 51 -6.76 11.29 1.46
N CYS A 52 -6.08 12.03 2.33
CA CYS A 52 -6.22 13.48 2.39
C CYS A 52 -5.62 14.19 1.16
N GLY A 53 -4.65 13.58 0.48
CA GLY A 53 -3.92 14.19 -0.64
C GLY A 53 -4.29 13.64 -2.02
N CYS A 54 -5.08 12.57 -2.09
CA CYS A 54 -5.44 11.94 -3.35
C CYS A 54 -6.88 12.30 -3.76
N PRO A 55 -7.11 12.82 -4.98
CA PRO A 55 -8.46 13.11 -5.47
C PRO A 55 -9.22 11.86 -5.94
N PHE A 56 -8.57 10.70 -6.00
CA PHE A 56 -9.16 9.45 -6.50
C PHE A 56 -9.56 8.51 -5.37
N GLU A 57 -10.64 7.76 -5.57
CA GLU A 57 -11.08 6.74 -4.61
C GLU A 57 -10.13 5.55 -4.62
N PHE A 58 -9.79 5.02 -3.44
CA PHE A 58 -8.89 3.87 -3.33
C PHE A 58 -9.64 2.58 -3.63
N ASP A 59 -9.00 1.68 -4.37
CA ASP A 59 -9.47 0.32 -4.61
C ASP A 59 -8.78 -0.64 -3.62
N ARG A 60 -7.46 -0.74 -3.73
CA ARG A 60 -6.67 -1.70 -2.95
C ARG A 60 -5.25 -1.20 -2.73
N VAL A 61 -4.66 -1.69 -1.65
CA VAL A 61 -3.23 -1.52 -1.39
C VAL A 61 -2.61 -2.89 -1.31
N VAL A 62 -1.52 -3.04 -2.03
CA VAL A 62 -0.65 -4.21 -1.93
C VAL A 62 0.66 -3.73 -1.32
N TYR A 63 1.26 -4.51 -0.42
CA TYR A 63 2.61 -4.20 0.08
C TYR A 63 3.45 -5.45 0.34
N THR A 64 4.77 -5.28 0.26
CA THR A 64 5.77 -6.30 0.61
C THR A 64 6.81 -5.74 1.57
N TYR A 65 7.33 -6.58 2.46
CA TYR A 65 8.44 -6.22 3.35
C TYR A 65 9.75 -6.24 2.56
N VAL A 66 10.53 -5.17 2.67
CA VAL A 66 11.78 -4.99 1.91
C VAL A 66 13.02 -5.09 2.80
N GLY A 67 12.89 -4.89 4.11
CA GLY A 67 14.03 -4.90 5.02
C GLY A 67 14.31 -3.53 5.59
N ASN A 68 15.49 -2.99 5.32
CA ASN A 68 15.92 -1.71 5.88
C ASN A 68 15.58 -0.51 4.96
N SER A 69 15.83 0.71 5.45
CA SER A 69 15.54 1.94 4.73
C SER A 69 16.30 2.05 3.40
N LYS A 70 17.55 1.60 3.36
CA LYS A 70 18.40 1.69 2.16
C LYS A 70 17.88 0.78 1.06
N GLU A 71 17.55 -0.47 1.40
CA GLU A 71 16.94 -1.44 0.48
C GLU A 71 15.58 -0.95 -0.03
N ALA A 72 14.74 -0.42 0.85
CA ALA A 72 13.44 0.12 0.48
C ALA A 72 13.54 1.29 -0.52
N HIS A 73 14.42 2.26 -0.27
CA HIS A 73 14.65 3.36 -1.21
C HIS A 73 15.27 2.90 -2.54
N ALA A 74 16.20 1.94 -2.51
CA ALA A 74 16.78 1.39 -3.73
C ALA A 74 15.70 0.68 -4.57
N ALA A 75 14.83 -0.09 -3.94
CA ALA A 75 13.74 -0.80 -4.61
C ALA A 75 12.68 0.17 -5.17
N GLU A 76 12.26 1.17 -4.40
CA GLU A 76 11.38 2.24 -4.85
C GLU A 76 11.96 2.98 -6.06
N ALA A 77 13.22 3.41 -5.98
CA ALA A 77 13.90 4.09 -7.08
C ALA A 77 14.04 3.20 -8.33
N SER A 78 14.26 1.89 -8.15
CA SER A 78 14.31 0.93 -9.26
C SER A 78 12.95 0.84 -9.96
N LEU A 79 11.86 0.62 -9.21
CA LEU A 79 10.52 0.57 -9.79
C LEU A 79 10.12 1.88 -10.48
N HIS A 80 10.45 3.02 -9.88
CA HIS A 80 10.13 4.32 -10.47
C HIS A 80 10.84 4.52 -11.82
N ARG A 81 12.08 4.05 -11.96
CA ARG A 81 12.82 4.08 -13.23
C ARG A 81 12.20 3.15 -14.27
N GLU A 82 11.85 1.93 -13.88
CA GLU A 82 11.21 0.95 -14.77
C GLU A 82 9.83 1.42 -15.25
N MET A 83 9.07 2.11 -14.39
CA MET A 83 7.72 2.61 -14.70
C MET A 83 7.71 4.07 -15.16
N ALA A 84 8.86 4.61 -15.61
CA ALA A 84 8.98 6.01 -15.99
C ALA A 84 7.98 6.41 -17.09
N LYS A 85 7.64 5.50 -18.01
CA LYS A 85 6.66 5.75 -19.09
C LYS A 85 5.23 5.90 -18.59
N LEU A 86 4.90 5.23 -17.48
CA LEU A 86 3.58 5.30 -16.84
C LEU A 86 3.50 6.45 -15.84
N SER A 87 4.61 7.16 -15.59
CA SER A 87 4.67 8.24 -14.60
C SER A 87 3.84 9.44 -15.04
N THR A 88 3.00 9.93 -14.14
CA THR A 88 2.23 11.17 -14.34
C THR A 88 2.93 12.34 -13.65
N CYS A 89 3.26 12.18 -12.37
CA CYS A 89 3.98 13.17 -11.59
C CYS A 89 4.58 12.52 -10.33
N ARG A 90 5.91 12.61 -10.19
CA ARG A 90 6.67 12.13 -9.02
C ARG A 90 6.39 10.65 -8.71
N GLU A 91 5.55 10.41 -7.71
CA GLU A 91 5.26 9.09 -7.13
C GLU A 91 3.94 8.50 -7.67
N TRP A 92 3.27 9.21 -8.61
CA TRP A 92 2.00 8.80 -9.21
C TRP A 92 2.17 8.32 -10.64
N PHE A 93 1.48 7.24 -10.96
CA PHE A 93 1.52 6.54 -12.23
C PHE A 93 0.10 6.27 -12.72
N CYS A 94 -0.04 5.99 -14.01
CA CYS A 94 -1.32 5.75 -14.65
C CYS A 94 -1.18 4.67 -15.72
N MET A 95 -2.19 3.80 -15.81
CA MET A 95 -2.34 2.80 -16.87
C MET A 95 -3.76 2.86 -17.42
N ARG A 96 -3.94 2.48 -18.69
CA ARG A 96 -5.26 2.38 -19.29
C ARG A 96 -5.88 1.01 -18.96
N GLU A 97 -7.13 1.02 -18.52
CA GLU A 97 -7.86 -0.21 -18.21
C GLU A 97 -8.14 -0.99 -19.50
N GLY A 98 -7.85 -2.29 -19.49
CA GLY A 98 -7.94 -3.15 -20.68
C GLY A 98 -6.81 -2.95 -21.69
N ASN A 99 -5.78 -2.16 -21.38
CA ASN A 99 -4.55 -2.12 -22.17
C ASN A 99 -3.58 -3.20 -21.70
N ASP A 100 -3.45 -4.25 -22.50
CA ASP A 100 -2.57 -5.39 -22.21
C ASP A 100 -1.09 -4.98 -22.17
N ASP A 101 -0.68 -3.98 -22.96
CA ASP A 101 0.71 -3.52 -22.99
C ASP A 101 1.09 -2.81 -21.69
N ASP A 102 0.22 -1.95 -21.16
CA ASP A 102 0.46 -1.27 -19.86
C ASP A 102 0.48 -2.29 -18.72
N SER A 103 -0.44 -3.25 -18.75
CA SER A 103 -0.52 -4.32 -17.76
C SER A 103 0.72 -5.21 -17.79
N LYS A 104 1.21 -5.53 -19.00
CA LYS A 104 2.45 -6.27 -19.19
C LYS A 104 3.65 -5.47 -18.73
N GLU A 105 3.78 -4.20 -19.11
CA GLU A 105 4.88 -3.33 -18.67
C GLU A 105 4.93 -3.21 -17.14
N PHE A 106 3.78 -3.07 -16.48
CA PHE A 106 3.68 -3.07 -15.02
C PHE A 106 4.17 -4.41 -14.42
N ASN A 107 3.64 -5.55 -14.89
CA ASN A 107 4.02 -6.87 -14.37
C ASN A 107 5.51 -7.16 -14.59
N ASP A 108 6.02 -6.83 -15.77
CA ASP A 108 7.42 -7.01 -16.15
C ASP A 108 8.34 -6.14 -15.27
N ALA A 109 7.96 -4.91 -14.94
CA ALA A 109 8.73 -4.04 -14.05
C ALA A 109 8.78 -4.58 -12.61
N ILE A 110 7.65 -5.09 -12.10
CA ILE A 110 7.58 -5.77 -10.80
C ILE A 110 8.47 -7.02 -10.81
N PHE A 111 8.39 -7.83 -11.87
CA PHE A 111 9.18 -9.04 -12.01
C PHE A 111 10.66 -8.77 -12.25
N ARG A 112 11.08 -7.69 -12.93
CA ARG A 112 12.51 -7.37 -13.01
C ARG A 112 13.07 -6.89 -11.68
N THR A 113 12.25 -6.18 -10.89
CA THR A 113 12.69 -5.65 -9.60
C THR A 113 12.70 -6.73 -8.51
N TRP A 114 11.80 -7.72 -8.58
CA TRP A 114 11.61 -8.73 -7.54
C TRP A 114 11.51 -10.18 -8.02
N GLY A 115 11.63 -10.42 -9.31
CA GLY A 115 11.35 -11.72 -9.94
C GLY A 115 12.24 -12.84 -9.44
N GLN A 116 13.51 -12.57 -9.09
CA GLN A 116 14.35 -13.61 -8.49
C GLN A 116 13.79 -14.09 -7.14
N GLU A 117 13.37 -13.17 -6.27
CA GLU A 117 12.72 -13.53 -5.00
C GLU A 117 11.34 -14.17 -5.21
N LEU A 118 10.59 -13.74 -6.24
CA LEU A 118 9.28 -14.30 -6.56
C LEU A 118 9.36 -15.69 -7.21
N GLN A 119 10.39 -15.94 -8.01
CA GLN A 119 10.61 -17.18 -8.76
C GLN A 119 11.13 -18.29 -7.83
N GLU A 120 12.13 -18.00 -6.99
CA GLU A 120 12.58 -18.91 -5.92
C GLU A 120 11.42 -19.29 -4.98
N MET A 121 10.49 -18.36 -4.75
CA MET A 121 9.30 -18.61 -3.93
C MET A 121 8.23 -19.43 -4.65
N GLN A 122 7.93 -19.16 -5.92
CA GLN A 122 6.99 -19.95 -6.72
C GLN A 122 7.45 -21.41 -6.83
N GLU A 123 8.75 -21.62 -6.98
CA GLU A 123 9.37 -22.96 -6.97
C GLU A 123 9.26 -23.64 -5.60
N SER A 124 9.34 -22.90 -4.49
CA SER A 124 9.18 -23.47 -3.14
C SER A 124 7.74 -23.71 -2.69
N MET A 125 6.76 -22.96 -3.23
CA MET A 125 5.36 -22.98 -2.77
C MET A 125 4.40 -23.74 -3.70
N GLY A 126 4.81 -24.15 -4.90
CA GLY A 126 4.01 -25.00 -5.79
C GLY A 126 2.63 -24.44 -6.17
N THR A 127 2.41 -23.12 -6.04
CA THR A 127 1.08 -22.50 -6.20
C THR A 127 1.03 -21.70 -7.51
N GLN A 128 0.04 -21.98 -8.36
CA GLN A 128 -0.22 -21.18 -9.56
C GLN A 128 -0.87 -19.82 -9.21
N PRO A 129 -0.57 -18.74 -9.95
CA PRO A 129 -1.20 -17.43 -9.75
C PRO A 129 -2.70 -17.47 -10.06
N ASP A 130 -3.51 -16.83 -9.22
CA ASP A 130 -4.99 -16.79 -9.29
C ASP A 130 -5.55 -15.86 -10.39
N GLY A 131 -4.74 -15.51 -11.38
CA GLY A 131 -5.10 -14.58 -12.45
C GLY A 131 -5.16 -13.11 -12.02
N SER A 132 -4.93 -12.75 -10.76
CA SER A 132 -4.98 -11.36 -10.29
C SER A 132 -3.73 -10.53 -10.64
N GLY A 133 -2.65 -11.20 -11.10
CA GLY A 133 -1.35 -10.58 -11.39
C GLY A 133 -0.59 -10.08 -10.15
N VAL A 134 -1.11 -10.27 -8.94
CA VAL A 134 -0.46 -9.84 -7.69
C VAL A 134 0.32 -11.02 -7.10
N PRO A 135 1.63 -10.89 -6.82
CA PRO A 135 2.39 -11.99 -6.25
C PRO A 135 1.95 -12.35 -4.82
N THR A 136 1.97 -13.64 -4.45
CA THR A 136 1.40 -14.24 -3.23
C THR A 136 1.94 -13.71 -1.89
N LYS A 137 3.10 -13.06 -1.87
CA LYS A 137 3.68 -12.40 -0.66
C LYS A 137 3.18 -10.98 -0.45
N TRP A 138 2.50 -10.38 -1.43
CA TRP A 138 1.93 -9.06 -1.26
C TRP A 138 0.70 -9.15 -0.37
N ASN A 139 0.81 -8.58 0.81
CA ASN A 139 -0.33 -8.44 1.70
C ASN A 139 -1.33 -7.49 1.05
N ARG A 140 -2.58 -7.93 0.91
CA ARG A 140 -3.66 -7.13 0.39
C ARG A 140 -4.43 -6.49 1.54
N ILE A 141 -4.58 -5.17 1.49
CA ILE A 141 -5.50 -4.45 2.36
C ILE A 141 -6.74 -4.14 1.52
N SER A 142 -7.89 -4.71 1.91
CA SER A 142 -9.15 -4.43 1.24
C SER A 142 -9.67 -3.04 1.57
N GLU A 143 -10.59 -2.52 0.74
CA GLU A 143 -11.28 -1.25 0.97
C GLU A 143 -11.96 -1.22 2.36
N GLU A 144 -12.58 -2.32 2.77
CA GLU A 144 -13.25 -2.46 4.08
C GLU A 144 -12.25 -2.37 5.24
N ALA A 145 -11.07 -2.99 5.10
CA ALA A 145 -10.02 -2.91 6.10
C ALA A 145 -9.49 -1.47 6.25
N ILE A 146 -9.32 -0.75 5.13
CA ILE A 146 -8.96 0.67 5.14
C ILE A 146 -10.05 1.47 5.85
N LYS A 147 -11.32 1.34 5.44
CA LYS A 147 -12.45 2.06 6.06
C LYS A 147 -12.59 1.75 7.56
N GLY A 148 -12.44 0.49 7.95
CA GLY A 148 -12.48 0.04 9.34
C GLY A 148 -11.39 0.68 10.18
N TYR A 149 -10.16 0.71 9.68
CA TYR A 149 -9.05 1.41 10.34
C TYR A 149 -9.32 2.91 10.49
N MET A 150 -9.82 3.58 9.45
CA MET A 150 -10.16 5.01 9.51
C MET A 150 -11.25 5.30 10.54
N ALA A 151 -12.27 4.44 10.64
CA ALA A 151 -13.34 4.59 11.60
C ALA A 151 -12.82 4.51 13.06
N LEU A 152 -11.79 3.70 13.31
CA LEU A 152 -11.14 3.59 14.62
C LEU A 152 -10.29 4.82 14.99
N GLN A 153 -9.76 5.55 14.00
CA GLN A 153 -8.98 6.77 14.22
C GLN A 153 -9.85 7.99 14.51
N ARG A 154 -11.17 7.92 14.29
CA ARG A 154 -12.06 9.04 14.63
C ARG A 154 -11.98 9.26 16.14
N PRO A 155 -11.57 10.47 16.59
CA PRO A 155 -11.55 10.75 18.02
C PRO A 155 -12.93 10.45 18.57
N SER A 156 -13.00 9.54 19.57
CA SER A 156 -14.25 9.29 20.26
C SER A 156 -14.80 10.65 20.65
N LYS A 157 -16.07 10.93 20.34
CA LYS A 157 -16.70 12.21 20.72
C LYS A 157 -16.48 12.34 22.23
N ARG A 158 -15.45 13.09 22.63
CA ARG A 158 -15.17 13.37 24.04
C ARG A 158 -16.45 14.02 24.50
N ARG A 159 -17.24 13.32 25.31
CA ARG A 159 -18.41 13.90 25.96
C ARG A 159 -17.85 15.13 26.66
N ARG A 160 -18.12 16.33 26.11
CA ARG A 160 -17.75 17.57 26.76
C ARG A 160 -18.33 17.45 28.17
N PRO A 161 -17.51 17.57 29.23
CA PRO A 161 -18.04 17.53 30.58
C PRO A 161 -19.15 18.59 30.62
N LYS A 162 -20.38 18.16 30.96
CA LYS A 162 -21.48 19.10 31.19
C LYS A 162 -20.99 19.99 32.32
N HIS A 163 -20.65 21.25 32.02
CA HIS A 163 -20.42 22.25 33.05
C HIS A 163 -21.70 22.29 33.89
N ARG A 164 -21.65 21.71 35.10
CA ARG A 164 -22.66 21.93 36.13
C ARG A 164 -22.63 23.44 36.38
N ARG A 165 -23.70 24.14 36.00
CA ARG A 165 -23.93 25.50 36.49
C ARG A 165 -24.05 25.39 38.01
N ALA A 166 -23.14 26.02 38.74
CA ALA A 166 -23.32 26.24 40.17
C ALA A 166 -24.53 27.17 40.32
N ALA A 167 -25.47 26.77 41.18
CA ALA A 167 -26.61 27.57 41.60
C ALA A 167 -26.20 28.40 42.81
#